data_AF-A0A9P4XA19-F1
#
_entry.id   AF-A0A9P4XA19-F1
#
_cell.length_a   1.000
_cell.length_b   1.000
_cell.length_c   1.000
_cell.angle_alpha   90.00
_cell.angle_beta   90.00
_cell.angle_gamma   90.00
#
_symmetry.space_group_name_H-M   'P 1'
#
loop_
_entity.id
_entity.type
_entity.pdbx_description
1 polymer ?
#
loop_
_entity_poly.entity_id
_entity_poly.type
_entity_poly.pdbx_seq_one_letter_code
_entity_poly.pdbx_strand_id
1 'polypeptide(L)'
;MANPVQENGIQVVGTTKYEIVDRYWREDSSVKILMKDVTGATDRAMICSRGWEVDYPQLDKLYGNMQHTIQAVTEAIGAWCKAIIGLVRDEENWKWKNEMIRKVDKASGEIRLWVKIYQAETPSVAWSEEDLGFVLSIPEANVMDLSSLVRQFKDQLLSAFGKDELYRNPKVQYVKAPSELLLRPPYYLSIQANPTYIIVESSHSPSLKFLAEYLHKHKFSMEEVSLFPCPF
;
A
#
# COMPACT_ATOMS: atom_id res chain seq x y z
N MET A 1 -66.50 8.18 6.96
CA MET A 1 -65.27 9.00 6.83
C MET A 1 -64.24 8.38 7.75
N ALA A 2 -63.30 7.61 7.20
CA ALA A 2 -62.23 6.97 7.97
C ALA A 2 -60.93 7.72 7.67
N ASN A 3 -60.28 8.24 8.72
CA ASN A 3 -58.93 8.80 8.63
C ASN A 3 -57.92 7.64 8.58
N PRO A 4 -56.94 7.64 7.66
CA PRO A 4 -55.81 6.74 7.76
C PRO A 4 -54.83 7.31 8.80
N VAL A 5 -54.44 6.47 9.75
CA VAL A 5 -53.35 6.71 10.70
C VAL A 5 -52.05 6.76 9.89
N GLN A 6 -51.32 7.88 9.96
CA GLN A 6 -49.98 7.97 9.42
C GLN A 6 -49.03 7.14 10.29
N GLU A 7 -48.50 6.05 9.71
CA GLU A 7 -47.37 5.32 10.28
C GLU A 7 -46.12 6.21 10.21
N ASN A 8 -45.61 6.60 11.37
CA ASN A 8 -44.32 7.24 11.52
C ASN A 8 -43.22 6.25 11.11
N GLY A 9 -42.80 6.32 9.86
CA GLY A 9 -41.60 5.65 9.38
C GLY A 9 -40.38 6.16 10.15
N ILE A 10 -39.79 5.30 10.99
CA ILE A 10 -38.47 5.53 11.58
C ILE A 10 -37.47 5.53 10.42
N GLN A 11 -37.04 6.71 9.97
CA GLN A 11 -35.89 6.81 9.09
C GLN A 11 -34.63 6.47 9.90
N VAL A 12 -34.15 5.23 9.76
CA VAL A 12 -32.79 4.88 10.15
C VAL A 12 -31.87 5.64 9.20
N VAL A 13 -31.37 6.80 9.65
CA VAL A 13 -30.34 7.55 8.93
C VAL A 13 -29.07 6.71 8.95
N GLY A 14 -28.88 5.88 7.93
CA GLY A 14 -27.66 5.10 7.77
C GLY A 14 -26.47 6.04 7.63
N THR A 15 -25.49 5.93 8.51
CA THR A 15 -24.26 6.73 8.40
C THR A 15 -23.53 6.33 7.13
N THR A 16 -23.23 7.31 6.28
CA THR A 16 -22.52 7.08 5.01
C THR A 16 -21.05 6.78 5.24
N LYS A 17 -20.41 6.09 4.30
CA LYS A 17 -18.95 5.87 4.29
C LYS A 17 -18.17 7.16 4.48
N TYR A 18 -18.57 8.19 3.74
CA TYR A 18 -17.94 9.49 3.77
C TYR A 18 -17.93 10.07 5.19
N GLU A 19 -19.08 10.04 5.88
CA GLU A 19 -19.20 10.54 7.25
C GLU A 19 -18.36 9.75 8.26
N ILE A 20 -18.24 8.43 8.08
CA ILE A 20 -17.38 7.62 8.94
C ILE A 20 -15.92 7.98 8.70
N VAL A 21 -15.43 7.97 7.46
CA VAL A 21 -14.02 8.29 7.21
C VAL A 21 -13.71 9.72 7.63
N ASP A 22 -14.58 10.69 7.32
CA ASP A 22 -14.41 12.08 7.74
C ASP A 22 -14.24 12.16 9.26
N ARG A 23 -15.11 11.48 10.04
CA ARG A 23 -14.99 11.43 11.50
C ARG A 23 -13.60 11.00 11.98
N TYR A 24 -13.00 9.99 11.36
CA TYR A 24 -11.69 9.47 11.72
C TYR A 24 -10.52 10.30 11.17
N TRP A 25 -10.75 11.16 10.17
CA TRP A 25 -9.71 11.90 9.44
C TRP A 25 -9.83 13.42 9.49
N ARG A 26 -10.74 13.95 10.31
CA ARG A 26 -10.82 15.38 10.65
C ARG A 26 -9.50 15.89 11.24
N GLU A 27 -9.25 17.18 11.11
CA GLU A 27 -7.96 17.80 11.48
C GLU A 27 -7.57 17.67 12.97
N ASP A 28 -8.56 17.47 13.84
CA ASP A 28 -8.44 17.22 15.28
C ASP A 28 -8.46 15.72 15.65
N SER A 29 -8.58 14.83 14.66
CA SER A 29 -8.55 13.39 14.89
C SER A 29 -7.17 12.91 15.38
N SER A 30 -7.18 11.83 16.14
CA SER A 30 -5.94 11.25 16.69
C SER A 30 -4.93 10.88 15.60
N VAL A 31 -5.37 10.40 14.42
CA VAL A 31 -4.46 10.06 13.32
C VAL A 31 -3.83 11.30 12.71
N LYS A 32 -4.58 12.39 12.51
CA LYS A 32 -4.06 13.65 11.97
C LYS A 32 -3.09 14.32 12.92
N ILE A 33 -3.36 14.29 14.23
CA ILE A 33 -2.42 14.76 15.24
C ILE A 33 -1.11 13.97 15.16
N LEU A 34 -1.17 12.64 15.09
CA LEU A 34 0.03 11.80 14.94
C LEU A 34 0.80 12.08 13.64
N MET A 35 0.11 12.37 12.52
CA MET A 35 0.78 12.76 11.27
C MET A 35 1.51 14.11 11.39
N LYS A 36 0.92 15.07 12.13
CA LYS A 36 1.58 16.35 12.46
C LYS A 36 2.78 16.13 13.39
N ASP A 37 2.68 15.21 14.34
CA ASP A 37 3.81 14.84 15.21
C ASP A 37 4.96 14.19 14.44
N VAL A 38 4.68 13.34 13.45
CA VAL A 38 5.71 12.82 12.52
C VAL A 38 6.39 13.97 11.79
N THR A 39 5.59 14.93 11.28
CA THR A 39 6.12 16.12 10.60
C THR A 39 7.05 16.91 11.53
N GLY A 40 6.61 17.18 12.76
CA GLY A 40 7.42 17.91 13.74
C GLY A 40 8.68 17.15 14.18
N ALA A 41 8.64 15.83 14.25
CA ALA A 41 9.80 15.02 14.64
C ALA A 41 10.86 14.90 13.53
N THR A 42 10.44 14.99 12.27
CA THR A 42 11.29 14.73 11.09
C THR A 42 11.66 15.99 10.31
N ASP A 43 10.98 17.10 10.56
CA ASP A 43 11.06 18.33 9.76
C ASP A 43 10.74 18.09 8.28
N ARG A 44 9.87 17.12 8.00
CA ARG A 44 9.38 16.76 6.66
C ARG A 44 7.87 16.56 6.68
N ALA A 45 7.17 17.19 5.75
CA ALA A 45 5.73 17.03 5.65
C ALA A 45 5.36 15.56 5.44
N MET A 46 4.36 15.08 6.18
CA MET A 46 3.81 13.73 6.00
C MET A 46 2.55 13.76 5.14
N ILE A 47 2.49 12.88 4.14
CA ILE A 47 1.31 12.65 3.31
C ILE A 47 0.90 11.19 3.43
N CYS A 48 -0.38 10.95 3.72
CA CYS A 48 -0.99 9.62 3.64
C CYS A 48 -2.25 9.73 2.77
N SER A 49 -2.24 9.03 1.63
CA SER A 49 -3.37 9.07 0.69
C SER A 49 -4.54 8.27 1.22
N ARG A 50 -5.76 8.78 0.99
CA ARG A 50 -7.03 8.08 1.25
C ARG A 50 -7.40 7.10 0.13
N GLY A 51 -6.49 6.80 -0.80
CA GLY A 51 -6.73 5.91 -1.95
C GLY A 51 -7.18 4.49 -1.59
N TRP A 52 -6.80 3.99 -0.41
CA TRP A 52 -7.23 2.69 0.13
C TRP A 52 -8.75 2.60 0.35
N GLU A 53 -9.46 3.72 0.37
CA GLU A 53 -10.91 3.74 0.43
C GLU A 53 -11.55 3.03 -0.76
N VAL A 54 -10.89 2.91 -1.91
CA VAL A 54 -11.48 2.22 -3.07
C VAL A 54 -11.50 0.70 -2.86
N ASP A 55 -10.55 0.16 -2.08
CA ASP A 55 -10.31 -1.28 -1.97
C ASP A 55 -11.01 -1.95 -0.76
N TYR A 56 -11.77 -1.19 0.03
CA TYR A 56 -12.41 -1.65 1.29
C TYR A 56 -13.48 -2.76 1.20
N PRO A 57 -14.20 -3.03 0.08
CA PRO A 57 -15.28 -4.04 0.11
C PRO A 57 -14.80 -5.46 0.45
N GLN A 58 -13.52 -5.74 0.19
CA GLN A 58 -12.89 -7.01 0.55
C GLN A 58 -12.62 -7.10 2.07
N LEU A 59 -12.30 -5.97 2.71
CA LEU A 59 -12.03 -5.91 4.14
C LEU A 59 -13.30 -5.88 4.98
N ASP A 60 -14.42 -5.33 4.47
CA ASP A 60 -15.68 -5.30 5.21
C ASP A 60 -16.19 -6.70 5.56
N LYS A 61 -15.94 -7.69 4.71
CA LYS A 61 -16.24 -9.10 5.01
C LYS A 61 -15.42 -9.63 6.18
N LEU A 62 -14.19 -9.17 6.32
CA LEU A 62 -13.24 -9.61 7.34
C LEU A 62 -13.47 -8.93 8.69
N TYR A 63 -13.74 -7.62 8.68
CA TYR A 63 -13.94 -6.79 9.89
C TYR A 63 -15.42 -6.67 10.30
N GLY A 64 -16.32 -7.26 9.53
CA GLY A 64 -17.75 -7.39 9.80
C GLY A 64 -18.59 -6.18 9.38
N ASN A 65 -18.04 -4.97 9.46
CA ASN A 65 -18.68 -3.77 8.91
C ASN A 65 -17.66 -2.68 8.55
N MET A 66 -18.14 -1.73 7.75
CA MET A 66 -17.38 -0.58 7.27
C MET A 66 -16.75 0.27 8.38
N GLN A 67 -17.44 0.46 9.51
CA GLN A 67 -16.91 1.25 10.62
C GLN A 67 -15.68 0.59 11.23
N HIS A 68 -15.74 -0.72 11.50
CA HIS A 68 -14.63 -1.48 12.04
C HIS A 68 -13.47 -1.57 11.03
N THR A 69 -13.75 -1.70 9.73
CA THR A 69 -12.72 -1.64 8.68
C THR A 69 -11.97 -0.30 8.72
N ILE A 70 -12.72 0.82 8.66
CA ILE A 70 -12.13 2.17 8.65
C ILE A 70 -11.34 2.41 9.94
N GLN A 71 -11.89 1.99 11.08
CA GLN A 71 -11.21 2.08 12.36
C GLN A 71 -9.90 1.29 12.35
N ALA A 72 -9.91 0.02 11.94
CA ALA A 72 -8.73 -0.83 11.94
C ALA A 72 -7.61 -0.29 11.04
N VAL A 73 -7.95 0.17 9.83
CA VAL A 73 -6.97 0.78 8.92
C VAL A 73 -6.41 2.09 9.51
N THR A 74 -7.28 2.93 10.09
CA THR A 74 -6.85 4.18 10.74
C THR A 74 -5.95 3.92 11.95
N GLU A 75 -6.26 2.90 12.75
CA GLU A 75 -5.44 2.49 13.88
C GLU A 75 -4.08 1.92 13.44
N ALA A 76 -4.03 1.17 12.33
CA ALA A 76 -2.78 0.71 11.75
C ALA A 76 -1.90 1.87 11.27
N ILE A 77 -2.49 2.88 10.62
CA ILE A 77 -1.77 4.11 10.24
C ILE A 77 -1.27 4.85 11.49
N GLY A 78 -2.11 4.98 12.52
CA GLY A 78 -1.72 5.58 13.80
C GLY A 78 -0.58 4.81 14.49
N ALA A 79 -0.60 3.48 14.43
CA ALA A 79 0.47 2.63 14.95
C ALA A 79 1.78 2.83 14.18
N TRP A 80 1.71 2.97 12.86
CA TRP A 80 2.86 3.31 12.03
C TRP A 80 3.44 4.69 12.40
N CYS A 81 2.59 5.72 12.58
CA CYS A 81 3.06 7.05 13.01
C CYS A 81 3.78 6.98 14.36
N LYS A 82 3.20 6.27 15.33
CA LYS A 82 3.82 6.05 16.66
C LYS A 82 5.16 5.33 16.54
N ALA A 83 5.27 4.34 15.66
CA ALA A 83 6.52 3.64 15.40
C ALA A 83 7.60 4.58 14.85
N ILE A 84 7.28 5.37 13.82
CA ILE A 84 8.20 6.37 13.23
C ILE A 84 8.62 7.40 14.28
N ILE A 85 7.69 8.02 15.00
CA ILE A 85 7.99 9.00 16.05
C ILE A 85 8.93 8.40 17.09
N GLY A 86 8.65 7.18 17.54
CA GLY A 86 9.47 6.47 18.51
C GLY A 86 10.90 6.20 18.01
N LEU A 87 11.07 5.85 16.74
CA LEU A 87 12.39 5.62 16.15
C LEU A 87 13.16 6.93 15.91
N VAL A 88 12.48 7.98 15.44
CA VAL A 88 13.10 9.27 15.08
C VAL A 88 13.54 10.08 16.31
N ARG A 89 12.83 9.92 17.44
CA ARG A 89 13.14 10.58 18.72
C ARG A 89 14.19 9.85 19.55
N ASP A 90 14.46 8.59 19.23
CA ASP A 90 15.48 7.80 19.89
C ASP A 90 16.85 8.10 19.26
N GLU A 91 17.74 8.69 20.05
CA GLU A 91 19.06 9.16 19.62
C GLU A 91 19.96 8.02 19.14
N GLU A 92 19.75 6.79 19.63
CA GLU A 92 20.50 5.61 19.20
C GLU A 92 20.22 5.25 17.74
N ASN A 93 19.06 5.65 17.21
CA ASN A 93 18.64 5.36 15.84
C ASN A 93 19.08 6.42 14.82
N TRP A 94 20.02 7.31 15.17
CA TRP A 94 20.44 8.43 14.30
C TRP A 94 20.90 8.00 12.90
N LYS A 95 21.58 6.85 12.75
CA LYS A 95 22.02 6.35 11.44
C LYS A 95 20.83 5.99 10.55
N TRP A 96 19.88 5.25 11.11
CA TRP A 96 18.65 4.88 10.42
C TRP A 96 17.83 6.12 10.08
N LYS A 97 17.69 7.07 11.03
CA LYS A 97 16.99 8.34 10.82
C LYS A 97 17.60 9.12 9.66
N ASN A 98 18.91 9.29 9.63
CA ASN A 98 19.59 10.04 8.57
C ASN A 98 19.43 9.36 7.21
N GLU A 99 19.49 8.03 7.15
CA GLU A 99 19.24 7.29 5.91
C GLU A 99 17.79 7.43 5.43
N MET A 100 16.82 7.35 6.35
CA MET A 100 15.41 7.61 6.06
C MET A 100 15.21 9.00 5.46
N ILE A 101 15.74 10.05 6.11
CA ILE A 101 15.62 11.43 5.63
C ILE A 101 16.30 11.60 4.27
N ARG A 102 17.47 10.99 4.07
CA ARG A 102 18.17 11.01 2.77
C ARG A 102 17.33 10.37 1.66
N LYS A 103 16.68 9.23 1.92
CA LYS A 103 15.79 8.55 0.96
C LYS A 103 14.54 9.41 0.67
N VAL A 104 13.93 9.99 1.69
CA VAL A 104 12.78 10.92 1.56
C VAL A 104 13.15 12.14 0.72
N ASP A 105 14.27 12.79 1.01
CA ASP A 105 14.74 14.00 0.31
C ASP A 105 15.06 13.72 -1.16
N LYS A 106 15.60 12.54 -1.47
CA LYS A 106 15.87 12.12 -2.85
C LYS A 106 14.58 11.81 -3.63
N ALA A 107 13.57 11.28 -2.96
CA ALA A 107 12.35 10.79 -3.58
C ALA A 107 11.34 11.91 -3.88
N SER A 108 10.90 12.63 -2.84
CA SER A 108 9.86 13.66 -2.94
C SER A 108 10.06 14.87 -2.02
N GLY A 109 10.95 14.78 -1.02
CA GLY A 109 11.04 15.74 0.08
C GLY A 109 9.94 15.59 1.13
N GLU A 110 9.05 14.60 0.99
CA GLU A 110 7.88 14.40 1.86
C GLU A 110 7.82 12.94 2.32
N ILE A 111 7.46 12.72 3.58
CA ILE A 111 7.23 11.37 4.11
C ILE A 111 5.89 10.86 3.58
N ARG A 112 5.93 10.03 2.55
CA ARG A 112 4.74 9.42 1.95
C ARG A 112 4.44 8.06 2.57
N LEU A 113 3.19 7.86 2.95
CA LEU A 113 2.64 6.57 3.36
C LEU A 113 1.51 6.16 2.42
N TRP A 114 1.71 5.04 1.73
CA TRP A 114 0.72 4.39 0.89
C TRP A 114 0.11 3.23 1.66
N VAL A 115 -1.22 3.12 1.63
CA VAL A 115 -1.93 1.98 2.20
C VAL A 115 -2.38 1.10 1.05
N LYS A 116 -1.96 -0.16 1.07
CA LYS A 116 -2.26 -1.14 0.04
C LYS A 116 -2.79 -2.42 0.68
N ILE A 117 -3.74 -3.08 0.03
CA ILE A 117 -4.34 -4.32 0.52
C ILE A 117 -3.68 -5.51 -0.18
N TYR A 118 -3.30 -6.52 0.59
CA TYR A 118 -2.60 -7.71 0.06
C TYR A 118 -3.10 -9.01 0.68
N GLN A 119 -2.90 -10.10 -0.07
CA GLN A 119 -3.08 -11.48 0.39
C GLN A 119 -1.93 -11.92 1.30
N ALA A 120 -1.84 -11.29 2.46
CA ALA A 120 -0.89 -11.64 3.50
C ALA A 120 -1.63 -12.04 4.79
N GLU A 121 -0.96 -12.84 5.62
CA GLU A 121 -1.49 -13.24 6.93
C GLU A 121 -1.24 -12.18 8.01
N THR A 122 -0.26 -11.31 7.80
CA THR A 122 0.16 -10.30 8.78
C THR A 122 0.37 -8.95 8.10
N PRO A 123 0.12 -7.84 8.82
CA PRO A 123 0.37 -6.51 8.30
C PRO A 123 1.88 -6.25 8.18
N SER A 124 2.26 -5.39 7.25
CA SER A 124 3.67 -5.06 7.07
C SER A 124 3.92 -3.65 6.59
N VAL A 125 5.06 -3.09 6.95
CA VAL A 125 5.59 -1.85 6.38
C VAL A 125 6.95 -2.10 5.71
N ALA A 126 7.12 -1.49 4.54
CA ALA A 126 8.39 -1.45 3.83
C ALA A 126 8.57 -0.10 3.11
N TRP A 127 9.81 0.25 2.78
CA TRP A 127 10.10 1.29 1.81
C TRP A 127 9.89 0.76 0.39
N SER A 128 9.32 1.56 -0.50
CA SER A 128 9.09 1.26 -1.91
C SER A 128 9.77 2.33 -2.76
N GLU A 129 10.71 1.91 -3.58
CA GLU A 129 11.36 2.77 -4.58
C GLU A 129 10.39 3.16 -5.71
N GLU A 130 9.38 2.33 -5.99
CA GLU A 130 8.36 2.61 -7.01
C GLU A 130 7.36 3.65 -6.53
N ASP A 131 6.86 3.49 -5.30
CA ASP A 131 5.89 4.42 -4.70
C ASP A 131 6.55 5.66 -4.08
N LEU A 132 7.88 5.72 -4.12
CA LEU A 132 8.70 6.82 -3.60
C LEU A 132 8.35 7.14 -2.13
N GLY A 133 8.20 6.09 -1.31
CA GLY A 133 7.77 6.23 0.08
C GLY A 133 7.53 4.90 0.79
N PHE A 134 6.90 4.97 1.97
CA PHE A 134 6.53 3.79 2.74
C PHE A 134 5.21 3.19 2.24
N VAL A 135 5.12 1.86 2.24
CA VAL A 135 3.91 1.11 1.94
C VAL A 135 3.49 0.33 3.18
N LEU A 136 2.33 0.68 3.73
CA LEU A 136 1.61 -0.09 4.73
C LEU A 136 0.69 -1.10 4.02
N SER A 137 1.01 -2.37 4.20
CA SER A 137 0.27 -3.51 3.68
C SER A 137 -0.76 -3.97 4.72
N ILE A 138 -2.03 -3.92 4.35
CA ILE A 138 -3.15 -4.41 5.16
C ILE A 138 -3.51 -5.83 4.69
N PRO A 139 -3.55 -6.82 5.58
CA PRO A 139 -3.90 -8.20 5.23
C PRO A 139 -5.39 -8.30 4.91
N GLU A 140 -5.74 -8.96 3.80
CA GLU A 140 -7.14 -9.30 3.47
C GLU A 140 -7.59 -10.67 4.01
N ALA A 141 -6.65 -11.47 4.51
CA ALA A 141 -6.91 -12.84 4.94
C ALA A 141 -7.12 -12.98 6.47
N ASN A 142 -6.70 -11.99 7.26
CA ASN A 142 -6.75 -12.08 8.73
C ASN A 142 -6.94 -10.72 9.39
N VAL A 143 -7.71 -10.69 10.48
CA VAL A 143 -7.92 -9.49 11.29
C VAL A 143 -6.61 -9.14 12.00
N MET A 144 -6.16 -7.90 11.81
CA MET A 144 -4.94 -7.39 12.48
C MET A 144 -5.09 -7.37 14.00
N ASP A 145 -4.06 -7.84 14.71
CA ASP A 145 -3.90 -7.57 16.14
C ASP A 145 -3.33 -6.16 16.35
N LEU A 146 -4.23 -5.21 16.62
CA LEU A 146 -3.90 -3.78 16.75
C LEU A 146 -2.96 -3.49 17.93
N SER A 147 -2.90 -4.37 18.94
CA SER A 147 -2.08 -4.18 20.13
C SER A 147 -0.59 -4.36 19.88
N SER A 148 -0.22 -5.19 18.90
CA SER A 148 1.18 -5.51 18.60
C SER A 148 1.78 -4.69 17.45
N LEU A 149 0.95 -3.95 16.70
CA LEU A 149 1.37 -3.24 15.48
C LEU A 149 2.52 -2.27 15.68
N VAL A 150 2.53 -1.48 16.77
CA VAL A 150 3.59 -0.50 16.99
C VAL A 150 4.96 -1.19 17.10
N ARG A 151 5.04 -2.29 17.86
CA ARG A 151 6.29 -3.07 17.99
C ARG A 151 6.67 -3.68 16.65
N GLN A 152 5.72 -4.34 16.00
CA GLN A 152 5.94 -5.00 14.71
C GLN A 152 6.45 -4.02 13.64
N PHE A 153 5.84 -2.84 13.53
CA PHE A 153 6.25 -1.84 12.55
C PHE A 153 7.60 -1.22 12.89
N LYS A 154 7.96 -1.04 14.17
CA LYS A 154 9.32 -0.60 14.52
C LYS A 154 10.38 -1.56 14.00
N ASP A 155 10.20 -2.86 14.22
CA ASP A 155 11.15 -3.89 13.76
C ASP A 155 11.28 -3.89 12.23
N GLN A 156 10.15 -3.78 11.53
CA GLN A 156 10.11 -3.73 10.07
C GLN A 156 10.71 -2.44 9.50
N LEU A 157 10.50 -1.29 10.14
CA LEU A 157 11.07 0.01 9.76
C LEU A 157 12.59 0.04 9.95
N LEU A 158 13.10 -0.46 11.08
CA LEU A 158 14.54 -0.58 11.32
C LEU A 158 15.23 -1.44 10.25
N SER A 159 14.50 -2.45 9.76
CA SER A 159 14.97 -3.33 8.68
C SER A 159 14.76 -2.75 7.27
N ALA A 160 14.08 -1.60 7.13
CA ALA A 160 13.63 -1.11 5.82
C ALA A 160 14.78 -0.74 4.88
N PHE A 161 15.93 -0.31 5.40
CA PHE A 161 17.08 0.17 4.62
C PHE A 161 18.32 -0.73 4.74
N GLY A 162 18.14 -1.97 5.23
CA GLY A 162 19.23 -2.93 5.34
C GLY A 162 19.82 -3.28 3.97
N LYS A 163 21.11 -3.61 3.91
CA LYS A 163 21.88 -3.94 2.68
C LYS A 163 21.35 -5.16 1.88
N ASP A 164 20.29 -5.80 2.34
CA ASP A 164 19.56 -6.90 1.68
C ASP A 164 18.32 -6.42 0.90
N GLU A 165 18.23 -5.13 0.56
CA GLU A 165 17.16 -4.53 -0.28
C GLU A 165 17.05 -5.14 -1.70
N LEU A 166 17.85 -6.14 -2.08
CA LEU A 166 17.70 -6.87 -3.35
C LEU A 166 16.67 -8.01 -3.30
N TYR A 167 16.07 -8.34 -2.13
CA TYR A 167 15.15 -9.48 -2.01
C TYR A 167 13.95 -9.27 -1.06
N ARG A 168 13.39 -8.06 -0.97
CA ARG A 168 12.04 -7.88 -0.39
C ARG A 168 10.96 -7.84 -1.47
N ASN A 169 11.09 -8.74 -2.46
CA ASN A 169 9.92 -9.19 -3.21
C ASN A 169 8.88 -9.72 -2.21
N PRO A 170 7.57 -9.54 -2.43
CA PRO A 170 6.59 -10.38 -1.73
C PRO A 170 7.07 -11.82 -1.88
N LYS A 171 7.28 -12.53 -0.76
CA LYS A 171 7.72 -13.94 -0.82
C LYS A 171 6.79 -14.63 -1.82
N VAL A 172 7.34 -15.34 -2.81
CA VAL A 172 6.60 -15.90 -3.96
C VAL A 172 5.31 -16.64 -3.55
N GLN A 173 5.29 -17.17 -2.34
CA GLN A 173 4.13 -17.75 -1.65
C GLN A 173 2.94 -16.81 -1.34
N TYR A 174 3.07 -15.48 -1.52
CA TYR A 174 2.00 -14.49 -1.40
C TYR A 174 1.67 -13.81 -2.74
N VAL A 175 2.41 -14.15 -3.79
CA VAL A 175 2.09 -13.73 -5.16
C VAL A 175 1.12 -14.77 -5.69
N LYS A 176 -0.09 -14.33 -6.06
CA LYS A 176 -1.07 -15.18 -6.73
C LYS A 176 -0.43 -15.90 -7.91
N ALA A 177 -0.88 -17.12 -8.19
CA ALA A 177 -0.41 -17.85 -9.36
C ALA A 177 -0.51 -16.94 -10.61
N PRO A 178 0.43 -17.02 -11.57
CA PRO A 178 0.40 -16.19 -12.77
C PRO A 178 -0.96 -16.20 -13.47
N SER A 179 -1.65 -17.35 -13.48
CA SER A 179 -3.01 -17.49 -14.00
C SER A 179 -4.05 -16.60 -13.33
N GLU A 180 -3.88 -16.21 -12.08
CA GLU A 180 -4.81 -15.36 -11.32
C GLU A 180 -4.46 -13.86 -11.42
N LEU A 181 -3.18 -13.51 -11.55
CA LEU A 181 -2.75 -12.14 -11.84
C LEU A 181 -3.24 -11.67 -13.21
N LEU A 182 -3.32 -12.61 -14.17
CA LEU A 182 -3.77 -12.38 -15.54
C LEU A 182 -5.30 -12.30 -15.69
N LEU A 183 -6.08 -12.51 -14.62
CA LEU A 183 -7.55 -12.44 -14.66
C LEU A 183 -8.13 -11.03 -14.43
N ARG A 184 -7.31 -10.03 -14.09
CA ARG A 184 -7.78 -8.65 -13.90
C ARG A 184 -7.37 -7.80 -15.11
N PRO A 185 -8.31 -7.42 -16.00
CA PRO A 185 -8.01 -6.51 -17.10
C PRO A 185 -7.67 -5.09 -16.59
N PRO A 186 -6.80 -4.34 -17.30
CA PRO A 186 -6.22 -4.66 -18.60
C PRO A 186 -4.74 -5.07 -18.48
N TYR A 187 -4.47 -6.24 -17.90
CA TYR A 187 -3.14 -6.86 -17.97
C TYR A 187 -3.17 -7.99 -18.99
N TYR A 188 -2.65 -7.77 -20.20
CA TYR A 188 -2.34 -8.84 -21.13
C TYR A 188 -0.81 -8.98 -21.22
N LEU A 189 -0.34 -10.23 -21.21
CA LEU A 189 1.05 -10.60 -21.49
C LEU A 189 1.00 -11.76 -22.48
N SER A 190 1.57 -11.56 -23.66
CA SER A 190 1.67 -12.56 -24.72
C SER A 190 3.14 -12.89 -24.94
N ILE A 191 3.46 -14.18 -25.02
CA ILE A 191 4.81 -14.66 -25.32
C ILE A 191 4.69 -15.64 -26.48
N GLN A 192 5.36 -15.32 -27.58
CA GLN A 192 5.44 -16.19 -28.75
C GLN A 192 6.90 -16.54 -28.99
N ALA A 193 7.20 -17.84 -29.03
CA ALA A 193 8.54 -18.34 -29.30
C ALA A 193 8.60 -18.86 -30.74
N ASN A 194 9.50 -18.28 -31.53
CA ASN A 194 9.95 -18.82 -32.80
C ASN A 194 11.34 -19.46 -32.63
N PRO A 195 11.80 -20.29 -33.57
CA PRO A 195 13.11 -20.92 -33.47
C PRO A 195 14.29 -19.93 -33.35
N THR A 196 14.10 -18.69 -33.81
CA THR A 196 15.17 -17.68 -33.88
C THR A 196 14.93 -16.47 -32.97
N TYR A 197 13.72 -16.24 -32.48
CA TYR A 197 13.40 -15.09 -31.64
C TYR A 197 12.20 -15.35 -30.74
N ILE A 198 12.09 -14.55 -29.67
CA ILE A 198 10.94 -14.57 -28.75
C ILE A 198 10.30 -13.18 -28.81
N ILE A 199 9.01 -13.13 -29.13
CA ILE A 199 8.21 -11.92 -29.02
C ILE A 199 7.56 -11.92 -27.64
N VAL A 200 7.68 -10.82 -26.92
CA VAL A 200 6.98 -10.56 -25.66
C VAL A 200 6.18 -9.27 -25.83
N GLU A 201 4.86 -9.34 -25.66
CA GLU A 201 3.95 -8.19 -25.71
C GLU A 201 3.24 -8.06 -24.37
N SER A 202 3.13 -6.84 -23.85
CA SER A 202 2.49 -6.59 -22.55
C SER A 202 1.79 -5.24 -22.55
N SER A 203 0.60 -5.15 -21.94
CA SER A 203 -0.03 -3.85 -21.63
C SER A 203 0.63 -3.10 -20.48
N HIS A 204 1.58 -3.73 -19.77
CA HIS A 204 2.29 -3.14 -18.63
C HIS A 204 3.78 -2.94 -18.96
N SER A 205 4.13 -1.71 -19.33
CA SER A 205 5.48 -1.31 -19.76
C SER A 205 6.60 -1.64 -18.78
N PRO A 206 6.44 -1.46 -17.44
CA PRO A 206 7.48 -1.83 -16.48
C PRO A 206 7.82 -3.33 -16.53
N SER A 207 6.82 -4.20 -16.65
CA SER A 207 7.02 -5.64 -16.79
C SER A 207 7.76 -6.00 -18.08
N LEU A 208 7.44 -5.32 -19.19
CA LEU A 208 8.14 -5.54 -20.46
C LEU A 208 9.61 -5.13 -20.38
N LYS A 209 9.89 -3.98 -19.75
CA LYS A 209 11.26 -3.50 -19.54
C LYS A 209 12.07 -4.44 -18.66
N PHE A 210 11.49 -4.91 -17.56
CA PHE A 210 12.12 -5.90 -16.69
C PHE A 210 12.44 -7.20 -17.44
N LEU A 211 11.50 -7.72 -18.23
CA LEU A 211 11.69 -8.94 -19.02
C LEU A 211 12.78 -8.76 -20.08
N ALA A 212 12.82 -7.62 -20.76
CA ALA A 212 13.87 -7.31 -21.72
C ALA A 212 15.26 -7.30 -21.05
N GLU A 213 15.40 -6.61 -19.91
CA GLU A 213 16.65 -6.58 -19.15
C GLU A 213 17.07 -7.97 -18.64
N TYR A 214 16.11 -8.76 -18.16
CA TYR A 214 16.34 -10.12 -17.69
C TYR A 214 16.83 -11.04 -18.82
N LEU A 215 16.17 -11.04 -19.97
CA LEU A 215 16.51 -11.89 -21.10
C LEU A 215 17.86 -11.50 -21.73
N HIS A 216 18.13 -10.19 -21.80
CA HIS A 216 19.42 -9.68 -22.26
C HIS A 216 20.56 -10.10 -21.33
N LYS A 217 20.37 -9.98 -20.01
CA LYS A 217 21.36 -10.38 -19.00
C LYS A 217 21.70 -11.87 -19.07
N HIS A 218 20.72 -12.71 -19.42
CA HIS A 218 20.89 -14.17 -19.51
C HIS A 218 21.17 -14.66 -20.94
N LYS A 219 21.63 -13.76 -21.83
CA LYS A 219 22.13 -14.04 -23.19
C LYS A 219 21.15 -14.76 -24.12
N PHE A 220 19.88 -14.37 -24.11
CA PHE A 220 19.02 -14.56 -25.27
C PHE A 220 19.19 -13.35 -26.19
N SER A 221 19.67 -13.54 -27.42
CA SER A 221 19.83 -12.45 -28.38
C SER A 221 18.44 -11.98 -28.84
N MET A 222 17.96 -10.87 -28.27
CA MET A 222 16.80 -10.15 -28.79
C MET A 222 17.29 -9.17 -29.85
N GLU A 223 17.14 -9.53 -31.13
CA GLU A 223 17.15 -8.55 -32.20
C GLU A 223 15.78 -7.85 -32.21
N GLU A 224 15.82 -6.53 -31.98
CA GLU A 224 14.73 -5.54 -32.13
C GLU A 224 13.48 -5.70 -31.23
N VAL A 225 13.47 -4.93 -30.13
CA VAL A 225 12.23 -4.55 -29.45
C VAL A 225 11.61 -3.38 -30.23
N SER A 226 10.70 -3.67 -31.16
CA SER A 226 9.86 -2.64 -31.76
C SER A 226 8.71 -2.28 -30.82
N LEU A 227 8.84 -1.14 -30.12
CA LEU A 227 7.76 -0.56 -29.33
C LEU A 227 6.73 0.07 -30.27
N PHE A 228 5.69 -0.68 -30.64
CA PHE A 228 4.51 -0.08 -31.24
C PHE A 228 3.55 0.36 -30.11
N PRO A 229 3.19 1.64 -30.02
CA PRO A 229 2.06 2.02 -29.18
C PRO A 229 0.80 1.36 -29.74
N CYS A 230 0.08 0.59 -28.91
CA CYS A 230 -1.25 0.12 -29.29
C CYS A 230 -2.16 1.35 -29.53
N PRO A 231 -2.84 1.43 -30.67
CA PRO A 231 -3.83 2.47 -30.92
C PRO A 231 -5.18 2.02 -30.36
N PHE A 232 -5.40 2.21 -29.06
CA PHE A 232 -6.75 2.22 -28.46
C PHE A 232 -6.79 3.19 -27.29
#